data_AF-I7K0A5-F1
#
_entry.id   AF-I7K0A5-F1
#
_cell.length_a   1.000
_cell.length_b   1.000
_cell.length_c   1.000
_cell.angle_alpha   90.00
_cell.angle_beta   90.00
_cell.angle_gamma   90.00
#
_symmetry.space_group_name_H-M   'P 1'
#
loop_
_entity.id
_entity.type
_entity.pdbx_description
1 polymer ?
#
loop_
_entity_poly.entity_id
_entity_poly.type
_entity_poly.pdbx_seq_one_letter_code
_entity_poly.pdbx_strand_id
1 'polypeptide(L)'
;MRQRINWYIFIGIIIAFTAVLWLVRIDNEEKIRETLVTDWHKYYVMREHNLAYVNATPKKKYQKVLSEGQGYGMEIAAMNPNGDKATFDRLYRYYLDNREMGSELMSWRQIKRDGSGIMTIIALLMGMCLSPIA
;
A
#
# COMPACT_ATOMS: atom_id res chain seq x y z
N MET A 1 14.84 -51.47 -29.92
CA MET A 1 13.50 -50.82 -29.86
C MET A 1 13.08 -50.42 -28.45
N ARG A 2 13.17 -51.31 -27.45
CA ARG A 2 12.78 -51.04 -26.04
C ARG A 2 13.46 -49.81 -25.39
N GLN A 3 14.75 -49.59 -25.63
CA GLN A 3 15.43 -48.38 -25.08
C GLN A 3 14.93 -47.06 -25.67
N ARG A 4 14.63 -47.01 -26.97
CA ARG A 4 14.08 -45.80 -27.61
C ARG A 4 12.69 -45.47 -27.07
N ILE A 5 11.87 -46.50 -26.85
CA ILE A 5 10.54 -46.35 -26.25
C ILE A 5 10.65 -45.82 -24.81
N ASN A 6 11.55 -46.39 -23.99
CA ASN A 6 11.77 -45.91 -22.63
C ASN A 6 12.26 -44.44 -22.59
N TRP A 7 13.10 -44.04 -23.56
CA TRP A 7 13.56 -42.67 -23.69
C TRP A 7 12.42 -41.68 -24.00
N TYR A 8 11.51 -42.03 -24.91
CA TYR A 8 10.33 -41.20 -25.19
C TYR A 8 9.38 -41.11 -23.99
N ILE A 9 9.19 -42.19 -23.25
CA ILE A 9 8.38 -42.19 -22.02
C ILE A 9 9.01 -41.25 -20.98
N PHE A 10 10.32 -41.32 -20.79
CA PHE A 10 11.04 -40.44 -19.85
C PHE A 10 10.89 -38.96 -20.21
N ILE A 11 11.04 -38.59 -21.49
CA ILE A 11 10.81 -37.23 -21.97
C ILE A 11 9.36 -36.81 -21.75
N GLY A 12 8.40 -37.70 -22.03
CA GLY A 12 6.98 -37.43 -21.81
C GLY A 12 6.67 -37.10 -20.34
N ILE A 13 7.29 -37.81 -19.39
CA ILE A 13 7.15 -37.54 -17.96
C ILE A 13 7.73 -36.17 -17.60
N ILE A 14 8.91 -35.82 -18.12
CA ILE A 14 9.51 -34.50 -17.87
C ILE A 14 8.60 -33.38 -18.38
N ILE A 15 8.08 -33.50 -19.61
CA ILE A 15 7.19 -32.50 -20.20
C ILE A 15 5.88 -32.38 -19.38
N ALA A 16 5.30 -33.51 -18.97
CA ALA A 16 4.11 -33.50 -18.14
C ALA A 16 4.37 -32.82 -16.79
N PHE A 17 5.51 -33.12 -16.16
CA PHE A 17 5.89 -32.52 -14.88
C PHE A 17 6.14 -31.01 -15.00
N THR A 18 6.88 -30.56 -16.02
CA THR A 18 7.13 -29.13 -16.25
C THR A 18 5.85 -28.37 -16.59
N ALA A 19 4.94 -28.98 -17.36
CA ALA A 19 3.62 -28.39 -17.66
C ALA A 19 2.79 -28.17 -16.38
N VAL A 20 2.76 -29.15 -15.47
CA VAL A 20 2.06 -29.01 -14.19
C VAL A 20 2.67 -27.90 -13.34
N LEU A 21 4.00 -27.85 -13.22
CA LEU A 21 4.67 -26.78 -12.47
C LEU A 21 4.41 -25.39 -13.06
N TRP A 22 4.37 -25.28 -14.38
CA TRP A 22 4.11 -24.03 -15.08
C TRP A 22 2.67 -23.52 -14.83
N LEU A 23 1.67 -24.40 -14.89
CA LEU A 23 0.28 -24.06 -14.58
C LEU A 23 0.11 -23.55 -13.14
N VAL A 24 0.75 -24.21 -12.17
CA VAL A 24 0.68 -23.80 -10.75
C VAL A 24 1.36 -22.44 -10.52
N ARG A 25 2.44 -22.15 -11.25
CA ARG A 25 3.20 -20.90 -11.10
C ARG A 25 2.37 -19.68 -11.51
N ILE A 26 1.66 -19.75 -12.63
CA ILE A 26 0.89 -18.62 -13.18
C ILE A 26 -0.25 -18.22 -12.24
N ASP A 27 -1.03 -19.19 -11.77
CA ASP A 27 -2.20 -18.91 -10.92
C ASP A 27 -1.84 -18.40 -9.53
N ASN A 28 -0.70 -18.83 -8.99
CA ASN A 28 -0.34 -18.50 -7.60
C ASN A 28 0.15 -17.07 -7.45
N GLU A 29 0.91 -16.54 -8.41
CA GLU A 29 1.57 -15.24 -8.23
C GLU A 29 0.55 -14.09 -8.19
N GLU A 30 -0.44 -14.10 -9.09
CA GLU A 30 -1.51 -13.10 -9.10
C GLU A 30 -2.37 -13.16 -7.84
N LYS A 31 -2.83 -14.36 -7.45
CA LYS A 31 -3.68 -14.55 -6.26
C LYS A 31 -2.98 -14.15 -4.96
N ILE A 32 -1.71 -14.50 -4.82
CA ILE A 32 -0.91 -14.11 -3.65
C ILE A 32 -0.80 -12.59 -3.58
N ARG A 33 -0.52 -11.95 -4.72
CA ARG A 33 -0.39 -10.50 -4.81
C ARG A 33 -1.69 -9.77 -4.51
N GLU A 34 -2.81 -10.23 -5.06
CA GLU A 34 -4.13 -9.66 -4.77
C GLU A 34 -4.50 -9.79 -3.29
N THR A 35 -4.26 -10.97 -2.71
CA THR A 35 -4.52 -11.21 -1.28
C THR A 35 -3.68 -10.29 -0.42
N LEU A 36 -2.38 -10.15 -0.73
CA LEU A 36 -1.47 -9.28 -0.01
C LEU A 36 -1.88 -7.81 -0.08
N VAL A 37 -2.23 -7.31 -1.28
CA VAL A 37 -2.69 -5.92 -1.47
C VAL A 37 -4.01 -5.68 -0.74
N THR A 38 -4.93 -6.65 -0.79
CA THR A 38 -6.23 -6.58 -0.12
C THR A 38 -6.07 -6.55 1.40
N ASP A 39 -5.26 -7.44 1.96
CA ASP A 39 -4.96 -7.48 3.39
C ASP A 39 -4.26 -6.20 3.84
N TRP A 40 -3.27 -5.74 3.06
CA TRP A 40 -2.59 -4.48 3.35
C TRP A 40 -3.57 -3.30 3.37
N HIS A 41 -4.45 -3.20 2.37
CA HIS A 41 -5.49 -2.17 2.33
C HIS A 41 -6.41 -2.24 3.57
N LYS A 42 -6.83 -3.46 3.95
CA LYS A 42 -7.73 -3.69 5.08
C LYS A 42 -7.13 -3.25 6.42
N TYR A 43 -5.84 -3.48 6.64
CA TYR A 43 -5.21 -3.22 7.93
C TYR A 43 -4.57 -1.84 8.06
N TYR A 44 -4.10 -1.27 6.96
CA TYR A 44 -3.29 -0.04 6.99
C TYR A 44 -3.97 1.15 6.32
N VAL A 45 -4.85 0.96 5.34
CA VAL A 45 -5.49 2.08 4.64
C VAL A 45 -6.81 2.46 5.30
N MET A 46 -6.86 3.67 5.82
CA MET A 46 -8.08 4.29 6.32
C MET A 46 -8.70 5.15 5.23
N ARG A 47 -10.00 4.98 5.00
CA ARG A 47 -10.77 5.75 4.01
C ARG A 47 -11.73 6.68 4.73
N GLU A 48 -11.69 7.95 4.37
CA GLU A 48 -12.58 8.98 4.91
C GLU A 48 -13.13 9.83 3.77
N HIS A 49 -14.42 9.70 3.48
CA HIS A 49 -15.08 10.41 2.38
C HIS A 49 -14.26 10.32 1.08
N ASN A 50 -13.62 11.43 0.70
CA ASN A 50 -12.89 11.61 -0.54
C ASN A 50 -11.34 11.54 -0.38
N LEU A 51 -10.89 11.14 0.81
CA LEU A 51 -9.48 11.03 1.21
C LEU A 51 -9.19 9.60 1.68
N ALA A 52 -7.92 9.21 1.56
CA ALA A 52 -7.41 7.98 2.15
C ALA A 52 -6.00 8.21 2.70
N TYR A 53 -5.65 7.50 3.76
CA TYR A 53 -4.32 7.61 4.36
C TYR A 53 -3.84 6.28 4.94
N VAL A 54 -2.51 6.15 5.04
CA VAL A 54 -1.86 4.97 5.59
C VAL A 54 -1.61 5.16 7.08
N ASN A 55 -2.26 4.34 7.91
CA ASN A 55 -2.05 4.31 9.35
C ASN A 55 -0.79 3.51 9.68
N ALA A 56 0.26 4.21 10.13
CA ALA A 56 1.52 3.63 10.57
C ALA A 56 1.46 3.00 11.98
N THR A 57 0.37 3.21 12.72
CA THR A 57 0.15 2.58 14.04
C THR A 57 -1.24 1.96 14.12
N PRO A 58 -1.50 0.88 13.35
CA PRO A 58 -2.77 0.17 13.43
C PRO A 58 -3.00 -0.31 14.86
N LYS A 59 -4.26 -0.27 15.34
CA LYS A 59 -4.70 -0.70 16.67
C LYS A 59 -4.36 0.22 17.86
N LYS A 60 -3.78 1.41 17.64
CA LYS A 60 -3.60 2.42 18.71
C LYS A 60 -4.74 3.45 18.69
N LYS A 61 -5.09 3.97 19.87
CA LYS A 61 -6.09 5.04 20.07
C LYS A 61 -5.76 6.33 19.29
N TYR A 62 -4.48 6.57 19.04
CA TYR A 62 -3.99 7.65 18.20
C TYR A 62 -3.46 7.06 16.91
N GLN A 63 -4.01 7.50 15.78
CA GLN A 63 -3.53 7.10 14.48
C GLN A 63 -2.40 8.03 14.07
N LYS A 64 -1.27 7.45 13.66
CA LYS A 64 -0.16 8.20 13.09
C LYS A 64 -0.12 7.94 11.60
N VAL A 65 -0.01 9.01 10.84
CA VAL A 65 0.28 8.94 9.41
C VAL A 65 1.70 9.47 9.22
N LEU A 66 2.48 8.77 8.39
CA LEU A 66 3.83 9.17 8.04
C LEU A 66 3.86 9.42 6.53
N SER A 67 4.59 10.45 6.10
CA SER A 67 4.78 10.75 4.68
C SER A 67 5.34 9.54 3.90
N GLU A 68 6.26 8.78 4.50
CA GLU A 68 6.82 7.55 3.95
C GLU A 68 5.73 6.48 3.74
N GLY A 69 4.94 6.18 4.77
CA GLY A 69 3.85 5.22 4.69
C GLY A 69 2.80 5.64 3.65
N GLN A 70 2.51 6.93 3.55
CA GLN A 70 1.63 7.48 2.54
C GLN A 70 2.20 7.27 1.12
N GLY A 71 3.50 7.50 0.94
CA GLY A 71 4.22 7.24 -0.31
C GLY A 71 4.13 5.77 -0.73
N TYR A 72 4.37 4.83 0.19
CA TYR A 72 4.20 3.39 -0.10
C TYR A 72 2.77 3.04 -0.47
N GLY A 73 1.77 3.67 0.15
CA GLY A 73 0.38 3.46 -0.24
C GLY A 73 0.09 3.90 -1.67
N MET A 74 0.63 5.05 -2.07
CA MET A 74 0.52 5.54 -3.45
C MET A 74 1.24 4.62 -4.44
N GLU A 75 2.43 4.13 -4.10
CA GLU A 75 3.19 3.18 -4.92
C GLU A 75 2.45 1.85 -5.10
N ILE A 76 1.96 1.25 -4.01
CA ILE A 76 1.18 0.00 -4.05
C ILE A 76 -0.08 0.19 -4.90
N ALA A 77 -0.78 1.33 -4.74
CA ALA A 77 -1.98 1.64 -5.53
C ALA A 77 -1.66 1.80 -7.03
N ALA A 78 -0.54 2.43 -7.38
CA ALA A 78 -0.11 2.63 -8.76
C ALA A 78 0.39 1.34 -9.41
N MET A 79 1.06 0.47 -8.65
CA MET A 79 1.58 -0.80 -9.16
C MET A 79 0.51 -1.88 -9.26
N ASN A 80 -0.64 -1.75 -8.59
CA ASN A 80 -1.69 -2.76 -8.63
C ASN A 80 -2.38 -2.80 -10.00
N PRO A 81 -2.19 -3.85 -10.84
CA PRO A 81 -2.79 -3.94 -12.17
C PRO A 81 -4.32 -4.06 -12.09
N ASN A 82 -4.84 -4.57 -10.97
CA ASN A 82 -6.27 -4.68 -10.70
C ASN A 82 -6.78 -3.53 -9.79
N GLY A 83 -5.95 -2.50 -9.57
CA GLY A 83 -6.26 -1.36 -8.73
C GLY A 83 -7.01 -0.25 -9.49
N ASP A 84 -7.88 0.47 -8.79
CA ASP A 84 -8.56 1.64 -9.34
C ASP A 84 -7.76 2.93 -9.07
N LYS A 85 -7.64 3.78 -10.09
CA LYS A 85 -7.06 5.13 -10.00
C LYS A 85 -7.70 5.95 -8.88
N ALA A 86 -8.99 5.78 -8.60
CA ALA A 86 -9.62 6.51 -7.50
C ALA A 86 -8.98 6.22 -6.13
N THR A 87 -8.40 5.05 -5.94
CA THR A 87 -7.66 4.71 -4.71
C THR A 87 -6.39 5.56 -4.61
N PHE A 88 -5.62 5.64 -5.70
CA PHE A 88 -4.46 6.51 -5.78
C PHE A 88 -4.84 7.98 -5.56
N ASP A 89 -5.90 8.46 -6.23
CA ASP A 89 -6.33 9.85 -6.14
C ASP A 89 -6.73 10.25 -4.70
N ARG A 90 -7.38 9.34 -3.95
CA ARG A 90 -7.73 9.58 -2.54
C ARG A 90 -6.48 9.67 -1.65
N LEU A 91 -5.49 8.82 -1.88
CA LEU A 91 -4.20 8.86 -1.16
C LEU A 91 -3.42 10.13 -1.51
N TYR A 92 -3.44 10.52 -2.79
CA TYR A 92 -2.76 11.72 -3.27
C TYR A 92 -3.40 13.01 -2.75
N ARG A 93 -4.73 13.07 -2.67
CA ARG A 93 -5.41 14.23 -2.04
C ARG A 93 -5.02 14.40 -0.58
N TYR A 94 -4.95 13.31 0.19
CA TYR A 94 -4.47 13.40 1.58
C TYR A 94 -3.04 13.92 1.66
N TYR A 95 -2.18 13.51 0.73
CA TYR A 95 -0.82 14.05 0.62
C TYR A 95 -0.83 15.57 0.36
N LEU A 96 -1.64 16.05 -0.59
CA LEU A 96 -1.77 17.48 -0.91
C LEU A 96 -2.27 18.29 0.29
N ASP A 97 -3.26 17.78 1.01
CA ASP A 97 -3.87 18.45 2.17
C ASP A 97 -2.90 18.56 3.38
N ASN A 98 -1.81 17.78 3.36
CA ASN A 98 -0.84 17.70 4.45
C ASN A 98 0.58 18.14 4.02
N ARG A 99 0.67 18.97 2.98
CA ARG A 99 1.93 19.61 2.56
C ARG A 99 2.41 20.64 3.56
N GLU A 100 3.74 20.73 3.67
CA GLU A 100 4.39 21.83 4.37
C GLU A 100 4.19 23.13 3.58
N MET A 101 3.90 24.23 4.28
CA MET A 101 3.62 25.50 3.64
C MET A 101 4.84 25.98 2.83
N GLY A 102 4.61 26.32 1.56
CA GLY A 102 5.68 26.75 0.65
C GLY A 102 6.58 25.62 0.14
N SER A 103 6.19 24.36 0.32
CA SER A 103 6.93 23.18 -0.13
C SER A 103 6.03 22.21 -0.89
N GLU A 104 6.64 21.43 -1.77
CA GLU A 104 5.99 20.30 -2.42
C GLU A 104 5.95 19.06 -1.52
N LEU A 105 6.64 19.07 -0.37
CA LEU A 105 6.76 17.95 0.54
C LEU A 105 5.58 17.85 1.51
N MET A 106 5.15 16.62 1.78
CA MET A 106 4.21 16.32 2.86
C MET A 106 4.92 16.35 4.20
N SER A 107 4.29 16.92 5.24
CA SER A 107 4.86 16.89 6.59
C SER A 107 5.14 15.45 7.00
N TRP A 108 6.29 15.22 7.63
CA TRP A 108 6.77 13.86 7.84
C TRP A 108 5.85 13.01 8.73
N ARG A 109 5.05 13.63 9.61
CA ARG A 109 4.14 12.95 10.56
C ARG A 109 2.88 13.75 10.87
N GLN A 110 1.73 13.10 10.82
CA GLN A 110 0.43 13.61 11.28
C GLN A 110 -0.09 12.73 12.42
N ILE A 111 -0.79 13.35 13.38
CA ILE A 111 -1.43 12.63 14.49
C ILE A 111 -2.93 12.89 14.42
N LYS A 112 -3.70 11.83 14.17
CA LYS A 112 -5.16 11.85 14.28
C LYS A 112 -5.60 11.31 15.64
N ARG A 113 -6.49 12.06 16.30
CA ARG A 113 -7.21 11.61 17.48
C ARG A 113 -8.58 11.12 17.03
N ASP A 114 -9.00 9.98 17.56
CA ASP A 114 -10.35 9.46 17.35
C ASP A 114 -11.38 10.53 17.80
N GLY A 115 -12.29 10.92 16.89
CA GLY A 115 -13.33 11.92 17.15
C GLY A 115 -12.95 13.41 17.03
N SER A 116 -11.74 13.77 16.59
CA SER A 116 -11.35 15.17 16.36
C SER A 116 -10.49 15.31 15.10
N GLY A 117 -10.66 16.42 14.37
CA GLY A 117 -9.99 16.70 13.09
C GLY A 117 -8.46 16.59 13.13
N ILE A 118 -7.84 16.57 11.95
CA ILE A 118 -6.38 16.41 11.78
C ILE A 118 -5.66 17.53 12.55
N MET A 119 -4.95 17.18 13.63
CA MET A 119 -3.93 18.06 14.22
C MET A 119 -2.60 17.76 13.53
N THR A 120 -2.28 18.57 12.53
CA THR A 120 -0.94 18.60 11.94
C THR A 120 0.00 19.25 12.96
N ILE A 121 0.82 18.44 13.63
CA ILE A 121 1.96 18.97 14.37
C ILE A 121 3.00 19.32 13.30
N ILE A 122 2.96 20.57 12.83
CA ILE A 122 4.08 21.18 12.12
C ILE A 122 5.32 20.90 12.96
N ALA A 123 6.39 20.44 12.34
CA ALA A 123 7.67 20.24 12.99
C ALA A 123 8.09 21.55 13.66
N LEU A 124 7.81 21.65 14.95
CA LEU A 124 8.20 22.74 15.83
C LEU A 124 9.71 22.64 16.03
N LEU A 125 10.45 23.17 15.06
CA LEU A 125 11.89 23.44 15.16
C LEU A 125 12.25 24.85 14.70
N MET A 126 11.31 25.80 14.72
CA MET A 126 11.62 27.22 14.83
C MET A 126 10.57 27.86 15.74
N GLY A 127 11.03 28.34 16.90
CA GLY A 127 10.15 28.90 17.91
C GLY A 127 9.40 30.12 17.39
N MET A 128 8.07 30.12 17.51
CA MET A 128 7.26 31.34 17.52
C MET A 128 5.83 31.02 17.96
N CYS A 129 5.45 31.67 19.07
CA CYS A 129 4.10 32.07 19.49
C CYS A 129 2.89 31.45 18.79
N LEU A 130 2.07 30.72 19.57
CA LEU A 130 0.63 30.67 19.36
C LEU A 130 -0.07 31.17 20.62
N SER A 131 -0.52 32.42 20.57
CA SER A 131 -1.63 32.93 21.38
C SER A 131 -2.91 32.16 21.02
N PRO A 132 -3.75 31.80 22.00
CA PRO A 132 -5.03 31.14 21.71
C PRO A 132 -6.01 32.16 21.11
N ILE A 133 -6.63 31.78 19.99
CA ILE A 133 -7.87 32.40 19.52
C ILE A 133 -8.99 31.43 19.89
N ALA A 134 -9.97 31.97 20.63
CA ALA A 134 -11.21 31.39 21.17
C ALA A 134 -11.06 30.47 22.39
#